data_AF-W1J1Q6-F1
#
_entry.id   AF-W1J1Q6-F1
#
_cell.length_a   1.000
_cell.length_b   1.000
_cell.length_c   1.000
_cell.angle_alpha   90.00
_cell.angle_beta   90.00
_cell.angle_gamma   90.00
#
_symmetry.space_group_name_H-M   'P 1'
#
loop_
_entity.id
_entity.type
_entity.pdbx_description
1 polymer ?
#
loop_
_entity_poly.entity_id
_entity_poly.type
_entity_poly.pdbx_seq_one_letter_code
_entity_poly.pdbx_strand_id
1 'polypeptide(L)'
;MSDIRNIINVDNNFGCKYKVNLFNQESENKLFPLFPDHVTVSPGNDSSTGGMWTPWCDSQQSIDAGHYIKVTFSQKGASDIVNYIFQHGRYVYFTDDSKQFDNKQIMSGDSDKGKGEYKL
;
A
#
# COMPACT_ATOMS: atom_id res chain seq x y z
N MET A 1 -22.70 1.35 -2.98
CA MET A 1 -21.54 2.17 -2.58
C MET A 1 -20.38 1.20 -2.42
N SER A 2 -19.29 1.38 -3.18
CA SER A 2 -18.05 0.64 -2.94
C SER A 2 -17.42 1.24 -1.69
N ASP A 3 -17.22 0.45 -0.63
CA ASP A 3 -16.64 0.94 0.60
C ASP A 3 -15.17 1.30 0.36
N ILE A 4 -14.88 2.59 0.24
CA ILE A 4 -13.52 3.09 0.06
C ILE A 4 -12.68 2.77 1.31
N ARG A 5 -11.46 2.30 1.10
CA ARG A 5 -10.50 2.01 2.17
C ARG A 5 -9.23 2.85 2.01
N ASN A 6 -8.73 3.46 3.08
CA ASN A 6 -7.55 4.31 3.08
C ASN A 6 -6.46 3.78 4.04
N ILE A 7 -5.21 4.05 3.70
CA ILE A 7 -4.10 3.99 4.66
C ILE A 7 -4.01 5.38 5.25
N ILE A 8 -4.00 5.53 6.58
CA ILE A 8 -3.95 6.85 7.23
C ILE A 8 -2.59 7.17 7.85
N ASN A 9 -1.82 6.14 8.19
CA ASN A 9 -0.53 6.28 8.84
C ASN A 9 0.36 5.07 8.51
N VAL A 10 1.66 5.30 8.50
CA VAL A 10 2.69 4.24 8.53
C VAL A 10 3.41 4.39 9.86
N ASP A 11 3.22 3.41 10.75
CA ASP A 11 3.78 3.36 12.10
C ASP A 11 5.00 2.43 12.12
N ASN A 12 6.17 3.00 11.86
CA ASN A 12 7.43 2.26 11.79
C ASN A 12 8.21 2.27 13.11
N ASN A 13 7.47 2.36 14.24
CA ASN A 13 8.04 2.35 15.60
C ASN A 13 8.20 0.93 16.16
N PHE A 14 7.56 -0.08 15.57
CA PHE A 14 7.70 -1.47 16.00
C PHE A 14 8.63 -2.23 15.04
N GLY A 15 9.71 -2.82 15.56
CA GLY A 15 10.73 -3.51 14.77
C GLY A 15 11.80 -2.60 14.14
N CYS A 16 11.53 -1.31 13.89
CA CYS A 16 12.47 -0.21 13.56
C CYS A 16 13.66 -0.57 12.66
N LYS A 17 13.46 -1.49 11.71
CA LYS A 17 14.57 -2.07 10.93
C LYS A 17 14.64 -1.49 9.52
N TYR A 18 13.49 -1.19 8.94
CA TYR A 18 13.37 -0.82 7.53
C TYR A 18 12.98 0.63 7.39
N LYS A 19 13.51 1.30 6.35
CA LYS A 19 12.90 2.51 5.81
C LYS A 19 11.73 2.08 4.94
N VAL A 20 10.54 2.61 5.19
CA VAL A 20 9.32 2.25 4.46
C VAL A 20 8.99 3.36 3.47
N ASN A 21 8.68 2.98 2.22
CA ASN A 21 8.20 3.90 1.19
C ASN A 21 6.88 3.40 0.63
N LEU A 22 5.84 4.23 0.71
CA LEU A 22 4.54 4.01 0.07
C LEU A 22 4.44 4.92 -1.15
N PHE A 23 4.01 4.34 -2.26
CA PHE A 23 3.82 5.05 -3.52
C PHE A 23 2.53 4.59 -4.20
N ASN A 24 1.56 5.49 -4.37
CA ASN A 24 0.29 5.18 -5.00
C ASN A 24 0.40 5.27 -6.53
N GLN A 25 0.50 4.10 -7.19
CA GLN A 25 0.64 4.03 -8.65
C GLN A 25 -0.63 4.52 -9.36
N GLU A 26 -1.81 4.27 -8.80
CA GLU A 26 -3.06 4.72 -9.41
C GLU A 26 -3.20 6.25 -9.35
N SER A 27 -2.75 6.85 -8.25
CA SER A 27 -2.67 8.31 -8.12
C SER A 27 -1.75 8.91 -9.19
N GLU A 28 -0.59 8.29 -9.44
CA GLU A 28 0.33 8.72 -10.50
C GLU A 28 -0.36 8.68 -11.87
N ASN A 29 -1.03 7.57 -12.18
CA ASN A 29 -1.70 7.36 -13.46
C ASN A 29 -2.84 8.37 -13.70
N LYS A 30 -3.59 8.75 -12.65
CA LYS A 30 -4.76 9.62 -12.75
C LYS A 30 -4.46 11.10 -12.66
N LEU A 31 -3.49 11.48 -11.84
CA LEU A 31 -3.23 12.88 -11.51
C LEU A 31 -2.08 13.47 -12.33
N PHE A 32 -1.40 12.67 -13.16
CA PHE A 32 -0.33 13.16 -14.02
C PHE A 32 -0.73 14.45 -14.77
N PRO A 33 0.09 15.53 -14.71
CA PRO A 33 1.46 15.60 -14.21
C PRO A 33 1.62 16.01 -12.73
N LEU A 34 0.57 15.96 -11.91
CA LEU A 34 0.65 16.25 -10.47
C LEU A 34 1.43 15.15 -9.73
N PHE A 35 1.98 15.53 -8.57
CA PHE A 35 2.72 14.60 -7.71
C PHE A 35 1.79 13.47 -7.22
N PRO A 36 2.20 12.21 -7.36
CA PRO A 36 1.44 11.09 -6.83
C PRO A 36 1.46 11.08 -5.30
N ASP A 37 0.44 10.49 -4.67
CA ASP A 37 0.46 10.26 -3.24
C ASP A 37 1.66 9.36 -2.86
N HIS A 38 2.57 9.90 -2.06
CA HIS A 38 3.82 9.27 -1.67
C HIS A 38 4.12 9.59 -0.20
N VAL A 39 4.62 8.59 0.53
CA VAL A 39 5.02 8.73 1.94
C VAL A 39 6.28 7.93 2.17
N THR A 40 7.25 8.50 2.87
CA THR A 40 8.45 7.79 3.29
C THR A 40 8.65 7.93 4.79
N VAL A 41 8.84 6.81 5.48
CA VAL A 41 9.00 6.75 6.93
C VAL A 41 10.31 6.07 7.27
N SER A 42 11.16 6.79 8.01
CA SER A 42 12.42 6.25 8.52
C SER A 42 12.15 5.27 9.68
N PRO A 43 13.10 4.36 9.96
CA PRO A 43 12.98 3.47 11.13
C PRO A 43 12.81 4.25 12.43
N GLY A 44 11.85 3.85 13.28
CA GLY A 44 11.59 4.49 14.57
C GLY A 44 10.79 5.79 14.50
N ASN A 45 10.12 6.05 13.38
CA ASN A 45 9.21 7.18 13.22
C ASN A 45 7.85 6.69 12.71
N ASP A 46 6.84 7.54 12.81
CA ASP A 46 5.56 7.40 12.12
C ASP A 46 5.31 8.59 11.19
N SER A 47 4.44 8.40 10.20
CA SER A 47 4.05 9.48 9.30
C SER A 47 2.67 9.28 8.70
N SER A 48 1.84 10.32 8.81
CA SER A 48 0.53 10.37 8.18
C SER A 48 0.66 10.29 6.66
N THR A 49 -0.26 9.54 6.05
CA THR A 49 -0.35 9.45 4.59
C THR A 49 -1.30 10.48 3.97
N GLY A 50 -1.93 11.34 4.79
CA GLY A 50 -2.99 12.23 4.33
C GLY A 50 -4.30 11.51 3.96
N GLY A 51 -4.44 10.23 4.30
CA GLY A 51 -5.60 9.42 3.93
C GLY A 51 -5.50 8.82 2.53
N MET A 52 -4.30 8.39 2.13
CA MET A 52 -4.01 7.73 0.85
C MET A 52 -5.02 6.61 0.56
N TRP A 53 -5.78 6.76 -0.53
CA TRP A 53 -6.80 5.80 -0.91
C TRP A 53 -6.19 4.51 -1.46
N THR A 54 -6.67 3.38 -0.95
CA THR A 54 -6.27 2.04 -1.40
C THR A 54 -6.99 1.73 -2.72
N PRO A 55 -6.25 1.55 -3.83
CA PRO A 55 -6.90 1.46 -5.12
C PRO A 55 -7.63 0.14 -5.33
N TRP A 56 -8.70 0.17 -6.14
CA TRP A 56 -9.53 -1.02 -6.38
C TRP A 56 -8.91 -1.87 -7.50
N CYS A 57 -8.62 -3.13 -7.18
CA CYS A 57 -8.03 -4.09 -8.11
C CYS A 57 -8.80 -5.41 -8.05
N ASP A 58 -9.34 -5.83 -9.19
CA ASP A 58 -10.21 -7.00 -9.32
C ASP A 58 -9.68 -8.10 -10.24
N SER A 59 -8.53 -7.87 -10.86
CA SER A 59 -7.93 -8.82 -11.79
C SER A 59 -6.42 -8.58 -11.96
N GLN A 60 -5.74 -9.53 -12.59
CA GLN A 60 -4.36 -9.35 -13.05
C GLN A 60 -4.24 -8.17 -14.04
N GLN A 61 -5.22 -7.97 -14.91
CA GLN A 61 -5.20 -6.82 -15.82
C GLN A 61 -5.18 -5.50 -15.05
N SER A 62 -5.93 -5.40 -13.96
CA SER A 62 -5.99 -4.21 -13.10
C SER A 62 -4.66 -3.98 -12.37
N ILE A 63 -4.02 -5.03 -11.84
CA ILE A 63 -2.72 -4.88 -11.18
C ILE A 63 -1.62 -4.47 -12.18
N ASP A 64 -1.66 -5.00 -13.40
CA ASP A 64 -0.72 -4.66 -14.46
C ASP A 64 -0.89 -3.20 -14.93
N ALA A 65 -2.14 -2.71 -14.93
CA ALA A 65 -2.48 -1.32 -15.24
C ALA A 65 -2.15 -0.31 -14.13
N GLY A 66 -1.66 -0.75 -12.97
CA GLY A 66 -1.20 0.15 -11.91
C GLY A 66 -2.21 0.43 -10.80
N HIS A 67 -3.25 -0.39 -10.64
CA HIS A 67 -4.27 -0.24 -9.60
C HIS A 67 -3.77 -0.76 -8.22
N TYR A 68 -2.71 -0.14 -7.66
CA TYR A 68 -2.13 -0.53 -6.37
C TYR A 68 -1.31 0.60 -5.71
N ILE A 69 -1.00 0.41 -4.43
CA ILE A 69 0.05 1.13 -3.70
C ILE A 69 1.27 0.22 -3.60
N LYS A 70 2.42 0.66 -4.12
CA LYS A 70 3.69 -0.04 -3.95
C LYS A 70 4.26 0.32 -2.58
N VAL A 71 4.60 -0.71 -1.81
CA VAL A 71 5.31 -0.58 -0.53
C VAL A 71 6.71 -1.16 -0.68
N THR A 72 7.72 -0.37 -0.36
CA THR A 72 9.12 -0.78 -0.40
C THR A 72 9.72 -0.67 0.99
N PHE A 73 10.31 -1.77 1.47
CA PHE A 73 11.05 -1.83 2.72
C PHE A 73 12.55 -1.91 2.40
N SER A 74 13.30 -0.88 2.77
CA SER A 74 14.73 -0.77 2.49
C SER A 74 15.56 -0.88 3.76
N GLN A 75 16.65 -1.63 3.70
CA GLN A 75 17.65 -1.68 4.77
C GLN A 75 19.06 -1.61 4.15
N LYS A 76 19.96 -0.86 4.78
CA LYS A 76 21.35 -0.76 4.34
C LYS A 76 22.00 -2.15 4.28
N GLY A 77 22.53 -2.51 3.11
CA GLY A 77 23.25 -3.78 2.90
C GLY A 77 22.36 -5.00 2.66
N ALA A 78 21.05 -4.81 2.48
CA ALA A 78 20.11 -5.86 2.07
C ALA A 78 19.33 -5.42 0.82
N SER A 79 18.81 -6.38 0.07
CA SER A 79 17.87 -6.10 -1.02
C SER A 79 16.56 -5.56 -0.47
N ASP A 80 15.93 -4.67 -1.23
CA ASP A 80 14.61 -4.15 -0.90
C ASP A 80 13.56 -5.27 -0.95
N ILE A 81 12.62 -5.23 -0.01
CA ILE A 81 11.42 -6.06 -0.03
C ILE A 81 10.30 -5.20 -0.59
N VAL A 82 9.63 -5.69 -1.64
CA VAL A 82 8.58 -4.96 -2.34
C VAL A 82 7.27 -5.73 -2.24
N ASN A 83 6.22 -5.02 -1.84
CA ASN A 83 4.85 -5.53 -1.85
C ASN A 83 3.92 -4.54 -2.58
N TYR A 84 2.78 -5.03 -3.04
CA TYR A 84 1.75 -4.22 -3.70
C TYR A 84 0.43 -4.38 -2.98
N ILE A 85 -0.09 -3.29 -2.44
CA ILE A 85 -1.34 -3.23 -1.66
C ILE A 85 -2.48 -2.74 -2.54
N PHE A 86 -3.63 -3.39 -2.46
CA PHE A 86 -4.84 -3.01 -3.19
C PHE A 86 -6.09 -3.54 -2.50
N GLN A 87 -7.24 -2.98 -2.87
CA GLN A 87 -8.54 -3.39 -2.37
C GLN A 87 -9.24 -4.32 -3.36
N HIS A 88 -9.81 -5.41 -2.86
CA HIS A 88 -10.67 -6.29 -3.64
C HIS A 88 -11.88 -6.75 -2.80
N GLY A 89 -13.09 -6.49 -3.29
CA GLY A 89 -14.29 -6.79 -2.51
C GLY A 89 -14.31 -6.02 -1.19
N ARG A 90 -14.44 -6.73 -0.07
CA ARG A 90 -14.52 -6.12 1.28
C ARG A 90 -13.18 -5.93 1.98
N TYR A 91 -12.11 -6.50 1.44
CA TYR A 91 -10.81 -6.60 2.10
C TYR A 91 -9.73 -5.83 1.34
N VAL A 92 -8.67 -5.50 2.08
CA VAL A 92 -7.39 -5.08 1.52
C VAL A 92 -6.46 -6.28 1.46
N TYR A 93 -5.78 -6.40 0.34
CA TYR A 93 -4.85 -7.46 0.02
C TYR A 93 -3.47 -6.88 -0.27
N PHE A 94 -2.47 -7.75 -0.19
CA PHE A 94 -1.16 -7.48 -0.77
C PHE A 94 -0.67 -8.67 -1.59
N THR A 95 0.23 -8.37 -2.53
CA THR A 95 1.05 -9.36 -3.24
C THR A 95 2.52 -9.01 -3.05
N ASP A 96 3.39 -10.01 -3.16
CA ASP A 96 4.84 -9.83 -3.14
C ASP A 96 5.36 -9.27 -4.48
N ASP A 97 6.68 -9.30 -4.67
CA ASP A 97 7.34 -8.80 -5.87
C ASP A 97 6.98 -9.57 -7.16
N SER A 98 6.36 -10.75 -7.06
CA SER A 98 5.81 -11.47 -8.21
C SER A 98 4.63 -10.76 -8.87
N LYS A 99 3.96 -9.87 -8.12
CA LYS A 99 2.82 -9.06 -8.58
C LYS A 99 1.68 -9.91 -9.19
N GLN A 100 1.49 -11.12 -8.68
CA GLN A 100 0.46 -12.06 -9.14
C GLN A 100 -0.84 -11.91 -8.34
N PHE A 101 -1.92 -11.47 -8.99
CA PHE A 101 -3.22 -11.21 -8.35
C PHE A 101 -3.82 -12.45 -7.67
N ASP A 102 -3.58 -13.64 -8.22
CA ASP A 102 -4.09 -14.89 -7.65
C ASP A 102 -3.35 -15.32 -6.37
N ASN A 103 -2.12 -14.84 -6.18
CA ASN A 103 -1.30 -15.12 -4.99
C ASN A 103 -1.50 -14.07 -3.89
N LYS A 104 -2.54 -13.23 -3.99
CA LYS A 104 -2.84 -12.19 -3.01
C LYS A 104 -3.14 -12.76 -1.64
N GLN A 105 -2.65 -12.07 -0.61
CA GLN A 105 -2.88 -12.40 0.78
C GLN A 105 -3.69 -11.29 1.44
N ILE A 106 -4.63 -11.66 2.31
CA ILE A 106 -5.41 -10.69 3.06
C ILE A 106 -4.46 -9.96 4.00
N MET A 107 -4.48 -8.63 3.96
CA MET A 107 -3.75 -7.82 4.92
C MET A 107 -4.38 -8.00 6.31
N SER A 108 -3.56 -8.37 7.30
CA SER A 108 -3.99 -8.53 8.69
C SER A 108 -4.47 -7.21 9.29
N GLY A 109 -5.36 -7.27 10.28
CA GLY A 109 -5.94 -6.10 10.97
C GLY A 109 -7.43 -5.91 10.65
N ASP A 110 -7.92 -4.67 10.73
CA ASP A 110 -9.33 -4.32 10.49
C ASP A 110 -9.72 -4.26 9.00
N SER A 111 -9.11 -5.11 8.16
CA SER A 111 -9.32 -5.13 6.71
C SER A 111 -10.78 -5.34 6.29
N ASP A 112 -11.58 -6.00 7.12
CA ASP A 112 -13.03 -6.20 6.93
C ASP A 112 -13.90 -5.20 7.72
N LYS A 113 -13.37 -4.57 8.77
CA LYS A 113 -14.17 -3.89 9.81
C LYS A 113 -14.06 -2.37 9.83
N GLY A 114 -13.02 -1.78 9.24
CA GLY A 114 -12.84 -0.32 9.22
C GLY A 114 -13.39 0.32 7.95
N LYS A 115 -13.70 1.62 7.96
CA LYS A 115 -13.85 2.46 6.73
C LYS A 115 -12.50 2.70 6.02
N GLY A 116 -11.64 1.69 6.08
CA GLY A 116 -10.22 1.68 5.74
C GLY A 116 -9.47 2.83 6.36
N GLU A 117 -9.05 2.63 7.61
CA GLU A 117 -7.97 3.40 8.20
C GLU A 117 -6.94 2.40 8.66
N TYR A 118 -5.95 2.13 7.82
CA TYR A 118 -4.87 1.21 8.17
C TYR A 118 -3.68 1.97 8.74
N LYS A 119 -3.12 1.40 9.81
CA LYS A 119 -1.75 1.66 10.25
C LYS A 119 -0.88 0.52 9.73
N LEU A 120 0.07 0.86 8.87
CA LEU A 120 1.10 -0.06 8.38
C LEU A 120 2.27 -0.15 9.35
#